data_AF-A0A2J4PKE0-F1
#
_entry.id   AF-A0A2J4PKE0-F1
#
_cell.length_a   1.000
_cell.length_b   1.000
_cell.length_c   1.000
_cell.angle_alpha   90.00
_cell.angle_beta   90.00
_cell.angle_gamma   90.00
#
_symmetry.space_group_name_H-M   'P 1'
#
loop_
_entity.id
_entity.type
_entity.pdbx_description
1 polymer ?
#
loop_
_entity_poly.entity_id
_entity_poly.type
_entity_poly.pdbx_seq_one_letter_code
_entity_poly.pdbx_strand_id
1 'polypeptide(L)' 'WRQMSQPIANQPTAWLQYQFYQPNGSAWTESNNLSVTGSGAAQSANYTLKINPTQSNQPAGTYSDTVLVTVSY' A
#
# COMPACT_ATOMS: atom_id res chain seq x y z
N TRP A 1 7.04 -0.98 -5.79
CA TRP A 1 5.79 -1.58 -5.28
C TRP A 1 6.07 -2.15 -3.91
N ARG A 2 5.14 -1.98 -2.97
CA ARG A 2 5.17 -2.68 -1.68
C ARG A 2 4.76 -4.14 -1.89
N GLN A 3 5.01 -5.02 -0.92
CA GLN A 3 4.72 -6.45 -1.04
C GLN A 3 4.00 -6.98 0.20
N MET A 4 2.90 -7.68 -0.03
CA MET A 4 2.26 -8.53 0.97
C MET A 4 2.83 -9.94 0.87
N SER A 5 2.95 -10.62 2.00
CA SER A 5 3.54 -11.96 2.09
C SER A 5 2.49 -13.02 2.37
N GLN A 6 2.65 -14.19 1.74
CA GLN A 6 1.94 -15.42 2.09
C GLN A 6 2.99 -16.51 2.37
N PRO A 7 3.25 -16.84 3.64
CA PRO A 7 4.02 -18.02 3.99
C PRO A 7 3.28 -19.29 3.55
N ILE A 8 3.97 -20.20 2.87
CA ILE A 8 3.40 -21.47 2.40
C ILE A 8 4.27 -22.60 2.96
N ALA A 9 3.64 -23.59 3.61
CA ALA A 9 4.37 -24.71 4.21
C ALA A 9 5.17 -25.48 3.15
N ASN A 10 6.45 -25.72 3.43
CA ASN A 10 7.38 -26.45 2.56
C ASN A 10 7.54 -25.85 1.14
N GLN A 11 7.31 -24.55 0.97
CA GLN A 11 7.48 -23.81 -0.28
C GLN A 11 8.10 -22.44 0.01
N PRO A 12 8.69 -21.77 -1.00
CA PRO A 12 9.06 -20.37 -0.87
C PRO A 12 7.84 -19.48 -0.54
N THR A 13 8.04 -18.46 0.29
CA THR A 13 7.02 -17.42 0.54
C THR A 13 6.60 -16.78 -0.78
N ALA A 14 5.29 -16.72 -1.01
CA ALA A 14 4.72 -15.99 -2.14
C ALA A 14 4.57 -14.51 -1.78
N TRP A 15 4.68 -13.63 -2.79
CA TRP A 15 4.66 -12.20 -2.60
C TRP A 15 3.71 -11.53 -3.58
N LEU A 16 2.76 -10.75 -3.06
CA LEU A 16 1.81 -9.99 -3.86
C LEU A 16 2.16 -8.50 -3.83
N GLN A 17 2.47 -7.94 -4.99
CA GLN A 17 2.83 -6.54 -5.14
C GLN A 17 1.61 -5.64 -5.12
N TYR A 18 1.69 -4.54 -4.37
CA TYR A 18 0.62 -3.55 -4.24
C TYR A 18 1.18 -2.13 -4.02
N GLN A 19 0.32 -1.12 -4.19
CA GLN A 19 0.68 0.28 -4.03
C GLN A 19 -0.52 1.13 -3.60
N PHE A 20 -0.25 2.09 -2.71
CA PHE A 20 -1.20 3.14 -2.34
C PHE A 20 -1.13 4.29 -3.35
N TYR A 21 -2.28 4.88 -3.64
CA TYR A 21 -2.46 6.03 -4.51
C TYR A 21 -3.20 7.13 -3.77
N GLN A 22 -2.71 8.36 -3.94
CA GLN A 22 -3.35 9.57 -3.47
C GLN A 22 -4.64 9.84 -4.28
N PRO A 23 -5.55 10.72 -3.81
CA PRO A 23 -6.78 11.04 -4.52
C PRO A 23 -6.56 11.60 -5.94
N ASN A 24 -5.42 12.26 -6.18
CA ASN A 24 -5.03 12.78 -7.50
C ASN A 24 -4.51 11.67 -8.46
N GLY A 25 -4.46 10.41 -8.01
CA GLY A 25 -3.98 9.28 -8.82
C GLY A 25 -2.47 9.07 -8.79
N SER A 26 -1.69 9.89 -8.09
CA SER A 26 -0.25 9.70 -7.91
C SER A 26 0.04 8.61 -6.88
N ALA A 27 1.12 7.85 -7.08
CA ALA A 27 1.53 6.84 -6.10
C ALA A 27 2.00 7.51 -4.79
N TRP A 28 1.46 7.06 -3.66
CA TRP A 28 1.92 7.49 -2.33
C TRP A 28 3.13 6.65 -1.90
N THR A 29 4.31 7.25 -2.00
CA THR A 29 5.60 6.63 -1.68
C THR A 29 6.28 7.36 -0.53
N GLU A 30 7.38 6.83 0.00
CA GLU A 30 8.19 7.49 1.04
C GLU A 30 8.74 8.85 0.58
N SER A 31 8.94 9.02 -0.73
CA SER A 31 9.39 10.26 -1.37
C SER A 31 8.26 11.15 -1.91
N ASN A 32 7.01 10.66 -1.93
CA ASN A 32 5.85 11.38 -2.44
C ASN A 32 4.68 11.25 -1.46
N ASN A 33 4.70 12.08 -0.44
CA ASN A 33 3.75 12.08 0.66
C ASN A 33 2.44 12.79 0.30
N LEU A 34 1.33 12.32 0.86
CA LEU A 34 0.08 13.07 0.87
C LEU A 34 0.26 14.33 1.73
N SER A 35 0.01 15.50 1.14
CA SER A 35 0.03 16.79 1.84
C SER A 35 -1.38 17.36 1.93
N VAL A 36 -1.75 17.83 3.12
CA VAL A 36 -3.03 18.48 3.39
C VAL A 36 -2.79 19.73 4.24
N THR A 37 -3.56 20.79 4.00
CA THR A 37 -3.48 22.03 4.79
C THR A 37 -4.42 21.93 5.99
N GLY A 38 -3.87 21.96 7.20
CA GLY A 38 -4.66 21.94 8.43
C GLY A 38 -5.57 23.17 8.55
N SER A 39 -6.87 22.95 8.81
CA SER A 39 -7.86 24.02 8.99
C SER A 39 -8.38 24.13 10.43
N GLY A 40 -7.89 23.29 11.34
CA GLY A 40 -8.43 23.17 12.72
C GLY A 40 -9.70 22.31 12.84
N ALA A 41 -10.27 21.86 11.72
CA ALA A 41 -11.38 20.91 11.68
C ALA A 41 -10.88 19.48 11.42
N ALA A 42 -11.77 18.48 11.55
CA ALA A 42 -11.48 17.10 11.17
C ALA A 42 -11.21 17.00 9.65
N GLN A 43 -10.19 16.24 9.27
CA GLN A 43 -9.75 16.07 7.87
C GLN A 43 -9.56 14.59 7.55
N SER A 44 -9.95 14.18 6.34
CA SER A 44 -9.80 12.81 5.86
C SER A 44 -8.54 12.68 4.98
N ALA A 45 -7.72 11.67 5.27
CA ALA A 45 -6.60 11.26 4.42
C ALA A 45 -7.02 10.06 3.55
N ASN A 46 -7.66 10.34 2.42
CA ASN A 46 -8.16 9.30 1.52
C ASN A 46 -7.05 8.69 0.67
N TYR A 47 -7.12 7.37 0.45
CA TYR A 47 -6.20 6.65 -0.43
C TYR A 47 -6.91 5.52 -1.17
N THR A 48 -6.35 5.10 -2.29
CA THR A 48 -6.76 3.90 -3.03
C THR A 48 -5.62 2.88 -3.03
N LEU A 49 -5.91 1.62 -2.75
CA LEU A 49 -4.94 0.53 -2.87
C LEU A 49 -5.15 -0.21 -4.19
N LYS A 50 -4.06 -0.47 -4.93
CA LYS A 50 -4.09 -1.27 -6.16
C LYS A 50 -3.06 -2.39 -6.09
N ILE A 51 -3.46 -3.57 -6.53
CA ILE A 51 -2.55 -4.68 -6.83
C ILE A 51 -1.85 -4.37 -8.15
N ASN A 52 -0.54 -4.67 -8.26
CA ASN A 52 0.18 -4.50 -9.52
C ASN A 52 -0.43 -5.44 -10.59
N PRO A 53 -1.07 -4.93 -11.65
CA PRO A 53 -1.68 -5.80 -12.66
C PRO A 53 -0.66 -6.44 -13.60
N THR A 54 0.60 -5.98 -13.60
CA THR A 54 1.66 -6.51 -14.48
C THR A 54 2.53 -7.58 -13.82
N GLN A 55 2.28 -7.91 -12.55
CA GLN A 55 3.02 -8.98 -11.86
C GLN A 55 2.58 -10.36 -12.37
N SER A 56 3.47 -11.36 -12.22
CA SER A 56 3.11 -12.76 -12.51
C SER A 56 2.04 -13.27 -11.55
N ASN A 57 1.27 -14.26 -11.99
CA ASN A 57 0.24 -14.90 -11.17
C ASN A 57 0.84 -15.45 -9.88
N GLN A 58 0.21 -15.12 -8.76
CA GLN A 58 0.56 -15.61 -7.44
C GLN A 58 -0.39 -16.74 -7.01
N PRO A 59 0.07 -17.71 -6.20
CA PRO A 59 -0.80 -18.74 -5.64
C PRO A 59 -2.00 -18.15 -4.90
N ALA A 60 -3.12 -18.88 -4.89
CA ALA A 60 -4.27 -18.49 -4.10
C ALA A 60 -3.96 -18.57 -2.59
N GLY A 61 -4.47 -17.60 -1.84
CA GLY A 61 -4.36 -17.56 -0.39
C GLY A 61 -4.43 -16.15 0.18
N THR A 62 -4.16 -16.05 1.48
CA THR A 62 -4.19 -14.80 2.22
C THR A 62 -2.79 -14.20 2.25
N TYR A 63 -2.66 -12.99 1.70
CA TYR A 63 -1.44 -12.19 1.77
C TYR A 63 -1.63 -11.08 2.79
N SER A 64 -0.62 -10.82 3.62
CA SER A 64 -0.63 -9.74 4.62
C SER A 64 0.64 -8.89 4.60
N ASP A 65 0.49 -7.62 4.95
CA ASP A 65 1.56 -6.65 5.18
C ASP A 65 1.13 -5.70 6.30
N THR A 66 2.11 -5.15 7.04
CA THR A 66 1.89 -4.17 8.11
C THR A 66 2.48 -2.83 7.68
N VAL A 67 1.64 -1.82 7.55
CA VAL A 67 2.04 -0.50 7.05
C VAL A 67 2.03 0.52 8.19
N LEU A 68 3.19 1.14 8.45
CA LEU A 68 3.30 2.29 9.35
C LEU A 68 2.95 3.58 8.58
N VAL A 69 2.05 4.38 9.13
CA VAL A 69 1.70 5.71 8.62
C VAL A 69 2.14 6.75 9.64
N THR A 70 3.04 7.64 9.22
CA THR A 70 3.54 8.74 10.06
C THR A 70 2.87 10.04 9.62
N VAL A 71 2.30 10.77 10.59
CA VAL A 71 1.78 12.12 10.39
C VAL A 71 2.78 13.12 10.96
N SER A 72 3.14 14.13 10.18
CA SER A 72 4.05 15.21 10.58
C SER A 72 3.36 16.56 10.36
N TYR A 73 3.71 17.55 11.18
CA TYR A 73 3.15 18.90 11.18
C TYR A 73 4.26 19.93 11.35
#